data_AF-A0AA45W259-F1
#
_entry.id   AF-A0AA45W259-F1
#
_cell.length_a   1.000
_cell.length_b   1.000
_cell.length_c   1.000
_cell.angle_alpha   90.00
_cell.angle_beta   90.00
_cell.angle_gamma   90.00
#
_symmetry.space_group_name_H-M   'P 1'
#
loop_
_entity.id
_entity.type
_entity.pdbx_description
1 polymer ?
#
loop_
_entity_poly.entity_id
_entity_poly.type
_entity_poly.pdbx_seq_one_letter_code
_entity_poly.pdbx_strand_id
1 'polypeptide(L)'
;MRRGAAARLSGYANHLRKPHGRPIFPDMKIRALTLAAFLAPALLTAPVLFAQDDPEAWQPPLQDSEPAPEEDGGDLIGRGVGILMENFMRELGPGLDQLRQDMSGAFNNLSPVLKDLSVLVDDLRNYEPPERLENGDIVIRRRADAPPPPPIGEDLRNFTTPEDQPDSSVPRDPDAPEIDL
;
A
#
# COMPACT_ATOMS: atom_id res chain seq x y z
N MET A 1 -30.41 -66.17 -6.98
CA MET A 1 -29.15 -66.87 -6.65
C MET A 1 -27.98 -66.04 -7.17
N ARG A 2 -27.01 -65.67 -6.31
CA ARG A 2 -25.67 -65.04 -6.56
C ARG A 2 -25.68 -63.59 -7.08
N ARG A 3 -25.31 -62.54 -6.32
CA ARG A 3 -24.01 -62.08 -5.73
C ARG A 3 -22.97 -61.57 -6.74
N GLY A 4 -22.44 -60.36 -6.48
CA GLY A 4 -21.15 -59.79 -6.92
C GLY A 4 -21.32 -58.51 -7.74
N ALA A 5 -21.17 -57.28 -7.24
CA ALA A 5 -20.02 -56.63 -6.60
C ALA A 5 -18.73 -56.68 -7.44
N ALA A 6 -18.31 -55.55 -8.00
CA ALA A 6 -16.98 -54.96 -7.84
C ALA A 6 -16.73 -53.84 -8.85
N ALA A 7 -16.70 -52.60 -8.34
CA ALA A 7 -15.82 -51.57 -8.86
C ALA A 7 -14.36 -51.91 -8.50
N ARG A 8 -13.43 -51.67 -9.43
CA ARG A 8 -11.98 -51.36 -9.24
C ARG A 8 -11.36 -51.22 -10.65
N LEU A 9 -10.95 -50.00 -11.05
CA LEU A 9 -9.59 -49.45 -10.92
C LEU A 9 -8.50 -50.29 -11.63
N SER A 10 -8.07 -49.85 -12.83
CA SER A 10 -6.77 -50.14 -13.48
C SER A 10 -6.77 -49.46 -14.86
N GLY A 11 -5.78 -48.73 -15.37
CA GLY A 11 -4.48 -48.26 -14.90
C GLY A 11 -4.08 -47.07 -15.79
N TYR A 12 -3.49 -46.01 -15.22
CA TYR A 12 -2.07 -45.69 -15.41
C TYR A 12 -1.51 -45.97 -16.81
N ALA A 13 -1.53 -44.96 -17.67
CA ALA A 13 -0.63 -44.84 -18.82
C ALA A 13 -0.04 -43.43 -18.83
N ASN A 14 1.05 -43.32 -18.07
CA ASN A 14 1.95 -42.18 -17.97
C ASN A 14 2.73 -42.04 -19.30
N HIS A 15 2.41 -41.04 -20.13
CA HIS A 15 3.27 -40.64 -21.24
C HIS A 15 4.00 -39.34 -20.91
N LEU A 16 5.17 -39.56 -20.30
CA LEU A 16 6.30 -38.64 -20.17
C LEU A 16 6.66 -38.03 -21.53
N ARG A 17 6.30 -36.76 -21.75
CA ARG A 17 6.95 -35.93 -22.77
C ARG A 17 7.86 -34.95 -22.05
N LYS A 18 9.17 -35.25 -22.08
CA LYS A 18 10.25 -34.43 -21.53
C LYS A 18 10.19 -33.00 -22.11
N PRO A 19 10.28 -31.94 -21.30
CA PRO A 19 10.60 -30.62 -21.81
C PRO A 19 12.11 -30.55 -22.12
N HIS A 20 12.45 -30.29 -23.39
CA HIS A 20 13.81 -29.90 -23.75
C HIS A 20 14.06 -28.47 -23.28
N GLY A 21 14.59 -28.33 -22.07
CA GLY A 21 15.16 -27.09 -21.58
C GLY A 21 16.49 -26.78 -22.29
N ARG A 22 16.60 -25.58 -22.84
CA ARG A 22 17.88 -24.87 -22.90
C ARG A 22 17.88 -23.88 -21.74
N PRO A 23 18.76 -24.02 -20.73
CA PRO A 23 18.87 -23.03 -19.67
C PRO A 23 19.58 -21.78 -20.24
N ILE A 24 18.87 -20.66 -20.30
CA ILE A 24 19.46 -19.33 -20.50
C ILE A 24 19.74 -18.77 -19.11
N PHE A 25 20.79 -19.25 -18.46
CA PHE A 25 21.33 -18.66 -17.25
C PHE A 25 22.86 -18.72 -17.34
N PRO A 26 23.58 -17.60 -17.30
CA PRO A 26 25.04 -17.63 -17.15
C PRO A 26 25.42 -18.11 -15.74
N ASP A 27 26.43 -18.99 -15.70
CA ASP A 27 27.10 -19.55 -14.53
C ASP A 27 27.40 -18.49 -13.44
N MET A 28 26.67 -18.54 -12.33
CA MET A 28 27.04 -17.83 -11.11
C MET A 28 27.75 -18.81 -10.16
N LYS A 29 29.09 -18.79 -10.17
CA LYS A 29 29.91 -19.56 -9.22
C LYS A 29 29.70 -19.00 -7.81
N ILE A 30 28.84 -19.65 -7.04
CA ILE A 30 28.66 -19.40 -5.61
C ILE A 30 29.92 -19.91 -4.88
N ARG A 31 30.78 -18.99 -4.45
CA ARG A 31 31.80 -19.29 -3.45
C ARG A 31 31.22 -19.02 -2.06
N ALA A 32 30.67 -20.08 -1.48
CA ALA A 32 30.41 -20.15 -0.05
C ALA A 32 31.73 -20.47 0.68
N LEU A 33 32.12 -19.64 1.66
CA LEU A 33 32.68 -20.04 2.96
C LEU A 33 33.03 -18.74 3.73
N THR A 34 32.29 -18.41 4.80
CA THR A 34 32.70 -18.56 6.22
C THR A 34 33.79 -17.56 6.65
N LEU A 35 33.78 -16.91 7.81
CA LEU A 35 33.00 -17.05 9.05
C LEU A 35 33.48 -15.92 9.99
N ALA A 36 32.52 -15.35 10.72
CA ALA A 36 32.64 -14.66 12.02
C ALA A 36 33.67 -13.53 12.21
N ALA A 37 33.17 -12.36 12.63
CA ALA A 37 33.20 -12.03 14.06
C ALA A 37 32.28 -10.83 14.36
N PHE A 38 31.57 -10.97 15.48
CA PHE A 38 30.69 -10.00 16.15
C PHE A 38 31.38 -8.65 16.43
N LEU A 39 30.60 -7.55 16.39
CA LEU A 39 30.17 -6.76 17.57
C LEU A 39 30.07 -5.24 17.27
N ALA A 40 28.90 -4.66 17.63
CA ALA A 40 28.56 -3.23 17.79
C ALA A 40 27.96 -2.49 16.57
N PRO A 41 26.63 -2.23 16.53
CA PRO A 41 26.05 -1.31 15.55
C PRO A 41 26.24 0.11 16.07
N ALA A 42 27.36 0.73 15.70
CA ALA A 42 27.58 2.16 15.92
C ALA A 42 27.31 2.91 14.61
N LEU A 43 26.27 3.75 14.67
CA LEU A 43 25.97 4.87 13.78
C LEU A 43 25.78 4.57 12.28
N LEU A 44 24.52 4.68 11.88
CA LEU A 44 24.02 5.37 10.68
C LEU A 44 25.10 6.08 9.84
N THR A 45 25.85 5.30 9.05
CA THR A 45 26.79 5.81 8.05
C THR A 45 26.05 5.79 6.73
N ALA A 46 25.62 6.98 6.32
CA ALA A 46 24.84 7.21 5.10
C ALA A 46 25.64 6.84 3.83
N PRO A 47 24.93 6.58 2.71
CA PRO A 47 25.37 5.74 1.59
C PRO A 47 26.10 6.54 0.50
N VAL A 48 26.33 5.89 -0.65
CA VAL A 48 26.92 6.36 -1.91
C VAL A 48 28.35 5.87 -2.12
N LEU A 49 28.46 4.57 -2.40
CA LEU A 49 29.59 4.01 -3.13
C LEU A 49 29.09 3.45 -4.47
N PHE A 50 28.35 4.23 -5.26
CA PHE A 50 28.15 4.06 -6.71
C PHE A 50 27.51 5.36 -7.26
N ALA A 51 28.30 6.42 -7.38
CA ALA A 51 27.89 7.62 -8.12
C ALA A 51 29.07 8.16 -8.92
N GLN A 52 29.04 7.84 -10.22
CA GLN A 52 29.44 8.63 -11.39
C GLN A 52 30.78 9.40 -11.32
N ASP A 53 31.76 8.93 -12.09
CA ASP A 53 32.84 9.72 -12.67
C ASP A 53 32.25 10.77 -13.64
N ASP A 54 31.57 11.80 -13.11
CA ASP A 54 31.25 13.01 -13.85
C ASP A 54 32.26 14.11 -13.46
N PRO A 55 33.24 14.44 -14.31
CA PRO A 55 34.29 15.40 -13.99
C PRO A 55 33.77 16.86 -13.87
N GLU A 56 32.50 17.13 -14.16
CA GLU A 56 31.85 18.43 -13.99
C GLU A 56 30.79 18.47 -12.88
N ALA A 57 30.75 17.45 -11.99
CA ALA A 57 29.92 17.52 -10.79
C ALA A 57 30.34 18.73 -9.95
N TRP A 58 29.44 19.70 -9.82
CA TRP A 58 29.64 20.95 -9.10
C TRP A 58 30.13 20.67 -7.67
N GLN A 59 31.42 20.91 -7.41
CA GLN A 59 31.99 20.81 -6.07
C GLN A 59 31.85 22.19 -5.40
N PRO A 60 31.12 22.32 -4.27
CA PRO A 60 31.17 23.56 -3.50
C PRO A 60 32.63 23.82 -3.09
N PRO A 61 33.12 25.07 -3.16
CA PRO A 61 34.49 25.36 -2.77
C PRO A 61 34.69 24.98 -1.30
N LEU A 62 35.64 24.09 -1.04
CA LEU A 62 36.11 23.78 0.30
C LEU A 62 36.79 25.04 0.83
N GLN A 63 36.09 25.80 1.67
CA GLN A 63 36.70 26.86 2.45
C GLN A 63 37.59 26.18 3.49
N ASP A 64 38.85 26.59 3.57
CA ASP A 64 39.76 26.18 4.64
C ASP A 64 39.15 26.60 5.99
N SER A 65 38.53 25.65 6.69
CA SER A 65 38.05 25.87 8.05
C SER A 65 39.25 25.88 9.00
N GLU A 66 39.82 27.06 9.25
CA GLU A 66 40.47 27.28 10.54
C GLU A 66 39.41 27.06 11.64
N PRO A 67 39.76 26.40 12.77
CA PRO A 67 38.83 26.28 13.89
C PRO A 67 38.54 27.68 14.42
N ALA A 68 37.36 28.20 14.07
CA ALA A 68 36.84 29.42 14.67
C ALA A 68 36.62 29.19 16.17
N PRO A 69 36.60 30.23 17.01
CA PRO A 69 36.14 30.09 18.38
C PRO A 69 34.63 29.77 18.36
N GLU A 70 34.29 28.48 18.38
CA GLU A 70 32.95 27.97 18.06
C GLU A 70 31.91 28.10 19.19
N GLU A 71 32.27 28.55 20.39
CA GLU A 71 31.36 28.50 21.54
C GLU A 71 30.45 29.74 21.73
N ASP A 72 30.81 30.92 21.21
CA ASP A 72 30.04 32.16 21.48
C ASP A 72 29.19 32.62 20.27
N GLY A 73 29.70 32.43 19.05
CA GLY A 73 28.96 32.78 17.82
C GLY A 73 27.77 31.84 17.53
N GLY A 74 27.90 30.56 17.90
CA GLY A 74 26.85 29.55 17.71
C GLY A 74 25.61 29.78 18.59
N ASP A 75 25.79 30.25 19.82
CA ASP A 75 24.68 30.55 20.74
C ASP A 75 23.87 31.78 20.29
N LEU A 76 24.54 32.79 19.72
CA LEU A 76 23.88 33.97 19.16
C LEU A 76 23.07 33.65 17.90
N ILE A 77 23.63 32.84 17.00
CA ILE A 77 22.91 32.37 15.81
C ILE A 77 21.75 31.46 16.22
N GLY A 78 21.98 30.55 17.17
CA GLY A 78 20.94 29.68 17.74
C GLY A 78 19.79 30.48 18.35
N ARG A 79 20.10 31.53 19.13
CA ARG A 79 19.10 32.46 19.68
C ARG A 79 18.35 33.22 18.58
N GLY A 80 19.04 33.66 17.53
CA GLY A 80 18.40 34.31 16.38
C GLY A 80 17.44 33.39 15.63
N VAL A 81 17.84 32.14 15.35
CA VAL A 81 16.99 31.12 14.72
C VAL A 81 15.80 30.77 15.61
N GLY A 82 15.99 30.69 16.93
CA GLY A 82 14.89 30.47 17.89
C GLY A 82 13.82 31.56 17.82
N ILE A 83 14.24 32.83 17.82
CA ILE A 83 13.32 33.98 17.71
C ILE A 83 12.57 33.96 16.37
N LEU A 84 13.26 33.66 15.27
CA LEU A 84 12.65 33.55 13.95
C LEU A 84 11.60 32.43 13.89
N MET A 85 11.93 31.25 14.44
CA MET A 85 11.02 30.11 14.45
C MET A 85 9.80 30.37 15.35
N GLU A 86 9.99 31.01 16.50
CA GLU A 86 8.88 31.40 17.39
C GLU A 86 7.94 32.38 16.70
N ASN A 87 8.49 33.39 16.01
CA ASN A 87 7.68 34.36 15.27
C ASN A 87 6.92 33.69 14.13
N PHE A 88 7.55 32.77 13.39
CA PHE A 88 6.92 31.99 12.34
C PHE A 88 5.77 31.11 12.86
N MET A 89 5.96 30.39 13.98
CA MET A 89 4.89 29.61 14.60
C MET A 89 3.75 30.50 15.11
N ARG A 90 4.07 31.70 15.62
CA ARG A 90 3.08 32.68 16.08
C ARG A 90 2.24 33.24 14.93
N GLU A 91 2.84 33.42 13.76
CA GLU A 91 2.17 33.85 12.53
C GLU A 91 1.33 32.72 11.89
N LEU A 92 1.84 31.48 11.88
CA LEU A 92 1.14 30.33 11.30
C LEU A 92 0.06 29.72 12.20
N GLY A 93 0.22 29.81 13.53
CA GLY A 93 -0.66 29.20 14.52
C GLY A 93 -2.14 29.44 14.25
N PRO A 94 -2.60 30.71 14.11
CA PRO A 94 -4.00 31.01 13.85
C PRO A 94 -4.56 30.36 12.57
N GLY A 95 -3.75 30.30 11.50
CA GLY A 95 -4.16 29.66 10.24
C GLY A 95 -4.25 28.14 10.35
N LEU A 96 -3.33 27.52 11.09
CA LEU A 96 -3.36 26.09 11.38
C LEU A 96 -4.52 25.71 12.29
N ASP A 97 -4.86 26.55 13.28
CA ASP A 97 -5.99 26.33 14.17
C ASP A 97 -7.33 26.39 13.41
N GLN A 98 -7.46 27.36 12.49
CA GLN A 98 -8.64 27.46 11.64
C GLN A 98 -8.75 26.26 10.68
N LEU A 99 -7.65 25.88 10.03
CA LEU A 99 -7.62 24.67 9.19
C LEU A 99 -7.97 23.42 9.99
N ARG A 100 -7.45 23.28 11.21
CA ARG A 100 -7.77 22.17 12.11
C ARG A 100 -9.25 22.14 12.46
N GLN A 101 -9.86 23.30 12.70
CA GLN A 101 -11.28 23.39 13.02
C GLN A 101 -12.15 23.00 11.83
N ASP A 102 -11.82 23.50 10.63
CA ASP A 102 -12.53 23.17 9.40
C ASP A 102 -12.40 21.68 9.05
N MET A 103 -11.19 21.14 9.15
CA MET A 103 -10.94 19.70 8.95
C MET A 103 -11.66 18.85 10.00
N SER A 104 -11.66 19.27 11.27
CA SER A 104 -12.37 18.56 12.35
C SER A 104 -13.87 18.47 12.06
N GLY A 105 -14.50 19.57 11.59
CA GLY A 105 -15.89 19.57 11.19
C GLY A 105 -16.18 18.58 10.05
N ALA A 106 -15.36 18.60 9.00
CA ALA A 106 -15.47 17.66 7.89
C ALA A 106 -15.26 16.20 8.32
N PHE A 107 -14.26 15.93 9.16
CA PHE A 107 -14.00 14.61 9.72
C PHE A 107 -15.14 14.11 10.60
N ASN A 108 -15.80 14.97 11.39
CA ASN A 108 -16.94 14.57 12.20
C ASN A 108 -18.12 14.11 11.36
N ASN A 109 -18.37 14.77 10.22
CA ASN A 109 -19.42 14.37 9.28
C ASN A 109 -19.07 13.07 8.55
N LEU A 110 -17.78 12.83 8.26
CA LEU A 110 -17.30 11.64 7.57
C LEU A 110 -17.04 10.45 8.51
N SER A 111 -16.86 10.70 9.81
CA SER A 111 -16.62 9.70 10.86
C SER A 111 -17.60 8.52 10.85
N PRO A 112 -18.94 8.71 10.77
CA PRO A 112 -19.88 7.59 10.68
C PRO A 112 -19.67 6.74 9.42
N VAL A 113 -19.45 7.36 8.27
CA VAL A 113 -19.17 6.67 7.00
C VAL A 113 -17.85 5.89 7.08
N LEU A 114 -16.80 6.46 7.67
CA LEU A 114 -15.50 5.77 7.86
C LEU A 114 -15.61 4.60 8.82
N LYS A 115 -16.42 4.74 9.87
CA LYS A 115 -16.72 3.65 10.80
C LYS A 115 -17.40 2.50 10.05
N ASP A 116 -18.39 2.78 9.23
CA ASP A 116 -19.06 1.75 8.42
C ASP A 116 -18.14 1.16 7.34
N LEU A 117 -17.23 1.95 6.76
CA LEU A 117 -16.23 1.44 5.83
C LEU A 117 -15.25 0.48 6.53
N SER A 118 -14.90 0.75 7.78
CA SER A 118 -14.06 -0.17 8.58
C SER A 118 -14.74 -1.52 8.85
N VAL A 119 -16.07 -1.57 8.82
CA VAL A 119 -16.83 -2.82 8.92
C VAL A 119 -16.75 -3.63 7.62
N LEU A 120 -16.75 -2.95 6.47
CA LEU A 120 -16.57 -3.60 5.17
C LEU A 120 -15.14 -4.15 5.01
N VAL A 121 -14.15 -3.32 5.35
CA VAL A 121 -12.73 -3.69 5.43
C VAL A 121 -12.42 -4.17 6.85
N ASP A 122 -13.13 -5.22 7.28
CA ASP A 122 -12.88 -5.96 8.52
C ASP A 122 -11.43 -6.50 8.58
N ASP A 123 -11.14 -7.47 9.44
CA ASP A 123 -9.83 -8.13 9.49
C ASP A 123 -9.34 -8.58 8.09
N LEU A 124 -8.24 -7.97 7.62
CA LEU A 124 -7.60 -8.29 6.35
C LEU A 124 -7.24 -9.79 6.23
N ARG A 125 -7.08 -10.49 7.36
CA ARG A 125 -6.83 -11.94 7.40
C ARG A 125 -8.00 -12.79 6.93
N ASN A 126 -9.20 -12.22 6.91
CA ASN A 126 -10.41 -12.84 6.38
C ASN A 126 -10.46 -12.78 4.85
N TYR A 127 -9.50 -12.13 4.20
CA TYR A 127 -9.44 -11.95 2.76
C TYR A 127 -8.20 -12.62 2.14
N GLU A 128 -8.33 -12.98 0.87
CA GLU A 128 -7.25 -13.50 0.04
C GLU A 128 -6.42 -12.34 -0.54
N PRO A 129 -5.18 -12.61 -0.98
CA PRO A 129 -4.38 -11.60 -1.67
C PRO A 129 -5.10 -11.06 -2.93
N PRO A 130 -4.83 -9.80 -3.33
CA PRO A 130 -5.50 -9.19 -4.47
C PRO A 130 -5.24 -9.95 -5.78
N GLU A 131 -6.30 -10.29 -6.50
CA GLU A 131 -6.27 -10.92 -7.83
C GLU A 131 -6.57 -9.86 -8.89
N ARG A 132 -5.67 -9.70 -9.87
CA ARG A 132 -5.91 -8.81 -11.02
C ARG A 132 -6.60 -9.58 -12.13
N LEU A 133 -7.76 -9.08 -12.57
CA LEU A 133 -8.54 -9.65 -13.64
C LEU A 133 -8.05 -9.17 -15.03
N GLU A 134 -8.52 -9.82 -16.10
CA GLU A 134 -8.15 -9.49 -17.48
C GLU A 134 -8.54 -8.05 -17.89
N ASN A 135 -9.62 -7.51 -17.31
CA ASN A 135 -10.06 -6.14 -17.53
C ASN A 135 -9.21 -5.10 -16.78
N GLY A 136 -8.32 -5.54 -15.87
CA GLY A 136 -7.49 -4.67 -15.04
C GLY A 136 -8.06 -4.35 -13.65
N ASP A 137 -9.28 -4.80 -13.33
CA ASP A 137 -9.86 -4.65 -12.00
C ASP A 137 -9.13 -5.55 -10.99
N ILE A 138 -9.19 -5.15 -9.73
CA ILE A 138 -8.62 -5.90 -8.61
C ILE A 138 -9.77 -6.44 -7.77
N VAL A 139 -9.82 -7.76 -7.62
CA VAL A 139 -10.76 -8.44 -6.73
C VAL A 139 -10.01 -8.94 -5.49
N ILE A 140 -10.56 -8.62 -4.33
CA ILE A 140 -10.10 -9.14 -3.03
C ILE A 140 -11.19 -10.09 -2.53
N ARG A 141 -10.96 -11.41 -2.66
CA ARG A 141 -11.95 -12.41 -2.28
C ARG A 141 -11.92 -12.64 -0.78
N ARG A 142 -13.07 -12.94 -0.19
CA ARG A 142 -13.15 -13.36 1.21
C ARG A 142 -12.86 -14.85 1.32
N ARG A 143 -12.08 -15.25 2.34
CA ARG A 143 -11.72 -16.65 2.59
C ARG A 143 -12.94 -17.45 3.03
N ALA A 144 -13.02 -18.71 2.58
CA ALA A 144 -14.16 -19.58 2.87
C ALA A 144 -14.28 -19.98 4.35
N ASP A 145 -13.18 -19.96 5.10
CA ASP A 145 -13.12 -20.24 6.53
C ASP A 145 -13.37 -19.01 7.43
N ALA A 146 -13.53 -17.82 6.84
CA ALA A 146 -13.73 -16.60 7.60
C ALA A 146 -15.17 -16.55 8.20
N PRO A 147 -15.34 -16.06 9.45
CA PRO A 147 -16.66 -15.86 10.08
C PRO A 147 -17.57 -15.02 9.19
N PRO A 148 -18.91 -15.07 9.24
CA PRO A 148 -19.75 -14.22 8.39
C PRO A 148 -19.39 -12.73 8.51
N PRO A 149 -19.40 -11.95 7.40
CA PRO A 149 -19.08 -10.53 7.47
C PRO A 149 -20.13 -9.79 8.32
N PRO A 150 -19.70 -8.80 9.11
CA PRO A 150 -20.63 -7.94 9.83
C PRO A 150 -21.51 -7.14 8.86
N PRO A 151 -22.75 -6.78 9.26
CA PRO A 151 -23.64 -5.99 8.43
C PRO A 151 -23.06 -4.58 8.23
N ILE A 152 -23.03 -4.13 6.97
CA ILE A 152 -22.65 -2.76 6.62
C ILE A 152 -23.72 -1.79 7.17
N GLY A 153 -23.28 -0.74 7.85
CA GLY A 153 -24.15 0.29 8.41
C GLY A 153 -24.84 1.15 7.34
N GLU A 154 -25.84 1.93 7.77
CA GLU A 154 -26.71 2.71 6.89
C GLU A 154 -26.01 3.96 6.33
N ASP A 155 -25.03 4.51 7.04
CA ASP A 155 -24.36 5.75 6.66
C ASP A 155 -23.54 5.57 5.38
N LEU A 156 -22.84 4.44 5.24
CA LEU A 156 -22.12 4.09 4.01
C LEU A 156 -23.06 3.80 2.84
N ARG A 157 -24.24 3.22 3.10
CA ARG A 157 -25.24 2.93 2.05
C ARG A 157 -25.82 4.21 1.46
N ASN A 158 -26.15 5.17 2.32
CA ASN A 158 -26.66 6.48 1.90
C ASN A 158 -25.61 7.28 1.13
N PHE A 159 -24.33 7.12 1.47
CA PHE A 159 -23.23 7.78 0.74
C PHE A 159 -23.00 7.19 -0.67
N THR A 160 -23.22 5.88 -0.84
CA THR A 160 -22.93 5.16 -2.10
C THR A 160 -24.14 5.03 -3.03
N THR A 161 -25.34 5.25 -2.51
CA THR A 161 -26.59 5.25 -3.27
C THR A 161 -26.97 6.70 -3.55
N PRO A 162 -26.97 7.18 -4.81
CA PRO A 162 -27.54 8.48 -5.12
C PRO A 162 -29.02 8.48 -4.68
N GLU A 163 -29.42 9.38 -3.78
CA GLU A 163 -30.81 9.52 -3.28
C GLU A 163 -31.84 9.76 -4.39
N ASP A 164 -31.36 10.07 -5.61
CA ASP A 164 -32.14 10.49 -6.76
C ASP A 164 -32.02 9.53 -7.95
N GLN A 165 -31.85 8.22 -7.71
CA GLN A 165 -32.18 7.26 -8.75
C GLN A 165 -33.70 7.06 -8.71
N PRO A 166 -34.50 7.78 -9.55
CA PRO A 166 -35.92 7.47 -9.64
C PRO A 166 -36.01 5.98 -9.93
N ASP A 167 -36.86 5.31 -9.16
CA ASP A 167 -37.23 3.92 -9.31
C ASP A 167 -37.11 3.53 -10.79
N SER A 168 -36.05 2.79 -11.12
CA SER A 168 -35.75 2.42 -12.51
C SER A 168 -36.72 1.34 -12.97
N SER A 169 -37.99 1.49 -12.63
CA SER A 169 -39.08 1.30 -13.58
C SER A 169 -38.85 2.23 -14.77
N VAL A 170 -37.88 1.88 -15.63
CA VAL A 170 -37.96 2.28 -17.04
C VAL A 170 -39.39 1.95 -17.44
N PRO A 171 -40.23 2.93 -17.83
CA PRO A 171 -41.57 2.62 -18.29
C PRO A 171 -41.41 1.66 -19.46
N ARG A 172 -41.68 0.37 -19.23
CA ARG A 172 -41.77 -0.60 -20.30
C ARG A 172 -43.02 -0.22 -21.06
N ASP A 173 -42.84 0.42 -22.20
CA ASP A 173 -43.90 0.57 -23.17
C ASP A 173 -44.42 -0.84 -23.48
N PRO A 174 -45.67 -1.18 -23.13
CA PRO A 174 -46.21 -2.51 -23.36
C PRO A 174 -46.28 -2.85 -24.86
N ASP A 175 -46.18 -1.84 -25.73
CA ASP A 175 -46.17 -1.98 -27.18
C ASP A 175 -44.74 -1.99 -27.77
N ALA A 176 -43.69 -1.83 -26.95
CA ALA A 176 -42.32 -1.98 -27.43
C ALA A 176 -42.07 -3.44 -27.83
N PRO A 177 -41.56 -3.71 -29.04
CA PRO A 177 -41.23 -5.08 -29.43
C PRO A 177 -40.14 -5.62 -28.50
N GLU A 178 -40.43 -6.72 -27.79
CA GLU A 178 -39.43 -7.44 -27.03
C GLU A 178 -38.35 -7.93 -28.00
N ILE A 179 -37.13 -7.41 -27.82
CA ILE A 179 -35.98 -7.83 -28.60
C ILE A 179 -35.51 -9.14 -27.95
N ASP A 180 -35.85 -10.28 -28.54
CA ASP A 180 -35.24 -11.57 -28.18
C ASP A 180 -33.74 -11.48 -28.44
N LEU A 181 -32.94 -11.55 -27.36
CA LEU A 181 -31.48 -11.58 -27.38
C LEU A 181 -30.94 -12.98 -27.59
#